data_AF-A0A7J6SMS1-F1
#
_entry.id   AF-A0A7J6SMS1-F1
#
_cell.length_a   1.000
_cell.length_b   1.000
_cell.length_c   1.000
_cell.angle_alpha   90.00
_cell.angle_beta   90.00
_cell.angle_gamma   90.00
#
_symmetry.space_group_name_H-M   'P 1'
#
loop_
_entity.id
_entity.type
_entity.pdbx_description
1 polymer ?
#
loop_
_entity_poly.entity_id
_entity_poly.type
_entity_poly.pdbx_seq_one_letter_code
_entity_poly.pdbx_strand_id
1 'polypeptide(L)'
;AVVLRCGHGIHSTCLRELQRNAPTIVQAMRCPLCSKSTQEDMSGIWRVIDEEVARVRMPKEYRTTFVRLHCNDCESITPKVPFHIMGMKCGNCGSYNTQEEDRFTVEVPEGDDENGEEENPEQQQQQQ
;
A
#
# COMPACT_ATOMS: atom_id res chain seq x y z
N ALA A 1 5.45 -31.32 2.23
CA ALA A 1 5.65 -29.99 1.61
C ALA A 1 4.34 -29.52 1.01
N VAL A 2 4.16 -28.23 0.76
CA VAL A 2 3.04 -27.64 0.04
C VAL A 2 3.57 -26.94 -1.21
N VAL A 3 2.77 -26.93 -2.28
CA VAL A 3 3.08 -26.20 -3.52
C VAL A 3 2.28 -24.91 -3.51
N LEU A 4 2.98 -23.78 -3.63
CA LEU A 4 2.37 -22.46 -3.69
C LEU A 4 1.79 -22.19 -5.08
N ARG A 5 0.94 -21.16 -5.18
CA ARG A 5 0.35 -20.70 -6.45
C ARG A 5 1.38 -20.35 -7.52
N CYS A 6 2.53 -19.84 -7.11
CA CYS A 6 3.64 -19.53 -8.01
C CYS A 6 4.40 -20.78 -8.50
N GLY A 7 3.99 -22.00 -8.13
CA GLY A 7 4.61 -23.26 -8.52
C GLY A 7 5.77 -23.71 -7.61
N HIS A 8 6.27 -22.84 -6.74
CA HIS A 8 7.35 -23.17 -5.81
C HIS A 8 6.88 -24.00 -4.61
N GLY A 9 7.72 -24.94 -4.17
CA GLY A 9 7.49 -25.77 -2.99
C GLY A 9 8.05 -25.14 -1.70
N ILE A 10 7.33 -25.30 -0.59
CA ILE A 10 7.80 -24.94 0.76
C ILE A 10 7.32 -26.00 1.77
N HIS A 11 8.10 -26.30 2.81
CA HIS A 11 7.60 -27.14 3.90
C HIS A 11 6.48 -26.42 4.66
N SER A 12 5.46 -27.15 5.09
CA SER A 12 4.34 -26.55 5.82
C SER A 12 4.77 -25.94 7.16
N THR A 13 5.80 -26.51 7.80
CA THR A 13 6.46 -25.95 8.99
C THR A 13 7.16 -24.63 8.66
N CYS A 14 7.99 -24.60 7.63
CA CYS A 14 8.70 -23.38 7.21
C CYS A 14 7.74 -22.28 6.76
N LEU A 15 6.62 -22.61 6.11
CA LEU A 15 5.59 -21.62 5.76
C LEU A 15 4.98 -20.99 7.02
N ARG A 16 4.66 -21.79 8.05
CA ARG A 16 4.16 -21.25 9.32
C ARG A 16 5.19 -20.41 10.05
N GLU A 17 6.46 -20.79 10.01
CA GLU A 17 7.55 -20.02 10.60
C GLU A 17 7.75 -18.68 9.89
N LEU A 18 7.73 -18.69 8.55
CA LEU A 18 7.74 -17.47 7.76
C LEU A 18 6.59 -16.53 8.13
N GLN A 19 5.38 -17.08 8.24
CA GLN A 19 4.19 -16.31 8.59
C GLN A 19 4.24 -15.70 10.00
N ARG A 20 4.91 -16.36 10.95
CA ARG A 20 5.03 -15.89 12.34
C ARG A 20 6.17 -14.91 12.57
N ASN A 21 7.27 -15.09 11.87
CA ASN A 21 8.54 -14.42 12.18
C ASN A 21 8.91 -13.32 11.17
N ALA A 22 8.13 -13.14 10.09
CA ALA A 22 8.41 -12.09 9.13
C ALA A 22 8.24 -10.68 9.75
N PRO A 23 9.10 -9.71 9.38
CA PRO A 23 9.02 -8.34 9.90
C PRO A 23 7.72 -7.61 9.61
N THR A 24 7.04 -7.94 8.49
CA THR A 24 5.76 -7.34 8.12
C THR A 24 4.78 -8.39 7.64
N ILE A 25 3.48 -8.11 7.75
CA ILE A 25 2.43 -9.01 7.28
C ILE A 25 2.54 -9.29 5.76
N VAL A 26 2.97 -8.31 4.96
CA VAL A 26 3.15 -8.51 3.52
C VAL A 26 4.31 -9.48 3.26
N GLN A 27 5.43 -9.33 3.97
CA GLN A 27 6.56 -10.25 3.85
C GLN A 27 6.23 -11.67 4.34
N ALA A 28 5.40 -11.78 5.37
CA ALA A 28 4.91 -13.06 5.92
C ALA A 28 4.17 -13.93 4.89
N MET A 29 3.67 -13.28 3.82
CA MET A 29 2.79 -13.87 2.83
C MET A 29 3.46 -13.98 1.45
N ARG A 30 4.75 -13.64 1.32
CA ARG A 30 5.51 -13.74 0.07
C ARG A 30 6.20 -15.09 -0.06
N CYS A 31 6.22 -15.63 -1.26
CA CYS A 31 7.09 -16.74 -1.60
C CYS A 31 8.56 -16.28 -1.45
N PRO A 32 9.40 -16.99 -0.69
CA PRO A 32 10.80 -16.59 -0.51
C PRO A 32 11.66 -16.75 -1.77
N LEU A 33 11.15 -17.43 -2.80
CA LEU A 33 11.87 -17.66 -4.06
C LEU A 33 11.54 -16.65 -5.16
N CYS A 34 10.32 -16.13 -5.19
CA CYS A 34 9.88 -15.22 -6.27
C CYS A 34 9.00 -14.05 -5.81
N SER A 35 8.82 -13.85 -4.50
CA SER A 35 8.06 -12.75 -3.91
C SER A 35 6.56 -12.68 -4.26
N LYS A 36 6.02 -13.58 -5.09
CA LYS A 36 4.56 -13.71 -5.31
C LYS A 36 3.84 -14.08 -4.02
N SER A 37 2.60 -13.63 -3.88
CA SER A 37 1.75 -13.99 -2.75
C SER A 37 1.58 -15.52 -2.65
N THR A 38 1.65 -16.03 -1.42
CA THR A 38 1.56 -17.46 -1.10
C THR A 38 0.14 -18.01 -1.21
N GLN A 39 -0.87 -17.14 -1.11
CA GLN A 39 -2.30 -17.46 -1.16
C GLN A 39 -2.99 -16.72 -2.31
N GLU A 40 -4.11 -17.27 -2.78
CA GLU A 40 -4.93 -16.64 -3.84
C GLU A 40 -5.65 -15.41 -3.34
N ASP A 41 -6.39 -15.55 -2.25
CA ASP A 41 -7.16 -14.47 -1.67
C ASP A 41 -6.36 -13.77 -0.58
N MET A 42 -5.91 -12.57 -0.92
CA MET A 42 -5.23 -11.65 -0.01
C MET A 42 -6.10 -10.43 0.30
N SER A 43 -7.36 -10.40 -0.16
CA SER A 43 -8.26 -9.24 -0.12
C SER A 43 -8.48 -8.72 1.31
N GLY A 44 -8.57 -9.63 2.29
CA GLY A 44 -8.71 -9.25 3.70
C GLY A 44 -7.53 -8.45 4.23
N ILE A 45 -6.29 -8.83 3.86
CA ILE A 45 -5.08 -8.10 4.24
C ILE A 45 -5.02 -6.77 3.48
N TRP A 46 -5.31 -6.77 2.19
CA TRP A 46 -5.34 -5.54 1.39
C TRP A 46 -6.34 -4.53 1.90
N ARG A 47 -7.51 -4.97 2.36
CA ARG A 47 -8.52 -4.10 2.99
C ARG A 47 -7.98 -3.45 4.27
N VAL A 48 -7.26 -4.18 5.11
CA VAL A 48 -6.64 -3.60 6.32
C VAL A 48 -5.62 -2.53 5.92
N ILE A 49 -4.82 -2.77 4.87
CA ILE A 49 -3.86 -1.75 4.39
C ILE A 49 -4.60 -0.55 3.78
N ASP A 50 -5.70 -0.75 3.05
CA ASP A 50 -6.55 0.33 2.54
C ASP A 50 -7.06 1.24 3.68
N GLU A 51 -7.57 0.64 4.75
CA GLU A 51 -8.06 1.36 5.93
C GLU A 51 -6.93 2.17 6.60
N GLU A 52 -5.74 1.58 6.72
CA GLU A 52 -4.57 2.26 7.28
C GLU A 52 -4.07 3.40 6.39
N VAL A 53 -4.11 3.22 5.07
CA VAL A 53 -3.81 4.28 4.09
C VAL A 53 -4.81 5.43 4.21
N ALA A 54 -6.10 5.16 4.37
CA ALA A 54 -7.11 6.19 4.55
C ALA A 54 -6.97 6.94 5.89
N ARG A 55 -6.54 6.23 6.94
CA ARG A 55 -6.42 6.75 8.31
C ARG A 55 -5.16 7.60 8.52
N VAL A 56 -4.04 7.23 7.91
CA VAL A 56 -2.74 7.86 8.13
C VAL A 56 -2.52 8.99 7.13
N ARG A 57 -2.40 10.23 7.62
CA ARG A 57 -2.10 11.39 6.76
C ARG A 57 -0.63 11.39 6.34
N MET A 58 -0.38 11.65 5.06
CA MET A 58 0.99 11.79 4.54
C MET A 58 1.67 13.10 5.03
N PRO A 59 2.94 13.02 5.47
CA PRO A 59 3.77 14.19 5.71
C PRO A 59 3.83 15.11 4.48
N LYS A 60 3.92 16.42 4.70
CA LYS A 60 3.81 17.43 3.62
C LYS A 60 4.83 17.22 2.52
N GLU A 61 6.05 16.88 2.89
CA GLU A 61 7.20 16.61 2.01
C GLU A 61 6.97 15.42 1.04
N TYR A 62 6.01 14.54 1.34
CA TYR A 62 5.72 13.35 0.54
C TYR A 62 4.41 13.44 -0.24
N ARG A 63 3.60 14.48 -0.05
CA ARG A 63 2.27 14.60 -0.71
C ARG A 63 2.37 14.71 -2.22
N THR A 64 3.49 15.20 -2.72
CA THR A 64 3.79 15.36 -4.14
C THR A 64 4.80 14.32 -4.64
N THR A 65 5.13 13.33 -3.79
CA THR A 65 5.99 12.20 -4.15
C THR A 65 5.17 11.10 -4.78
N PHE A 66 5.66 10.59 -5.91
CA PHE A 66 5.11 9.47 -6.64
C PHE A 66 6.16 8.39 -6.80
N VAL A 67 5.70 7.16 -6.99
CA VAL A 67 6.54 6.01 -7.27
C VAL A 67 6.12 5.34 -8.58
N ARG A 68 7.13 4.88 -9.30
CA ARG A 68 6.97 3.86 -10.35
C ARG A 68 7.05 2.50 -9.68
N LEU A 69 6.04 1.67 -9.91
CA LEU A 69 5.80 0.48 -9.10
C LEU A 69 5.64 -0.77 -9.95
N HIS A 70 6.33 -1.84 -9.55
CA HIS A 70 6.15 -3.19 -10.06
C HIS A 70 5.30 -4.02 -9.09
N CYS A 71 4.29 -4.73 -9.60
CA CYS A 71 3.50 -5.65 -8.78
C CYS A 71 4.04 -7.07 -8.87
N ASN A 72 4.39 -7.68 -7.73
CA ASN A 72 4.89 -9.05 -7.72
C ASN A 72 3.81 -10.08 -8.11
N ASP A 73 2.53 -9.79 -7.87
CA ASP A 73 1.44 -10.72 -8.13
C ASP A 73 1.05 -10.78 -9.61
N CYS A 74 0.80 -9.62 -10.23
CA CYS A 74 0.35 -9.53 -11.63
C CYS A 74 1.42 -9.06 -12.62
N GLU A 75 2.65 -8.78 -12.15
CA GLU A 75 3.81 -8.36 -12.96
C GLU A 75 3.59 -7.05 -13.75
N SER A 76 2.48 -6.37 -13.49
CA SER A 76 2.16 -5.11 -14.13
C SER A 76 2.95 -3.97 -13.50
N ILE A 77 3.36 -3.05 -14.35
CA ILE A 77 4.05 -1.83 -13.95
C ILE A 77 3.04 -0.69 -13.93
N THR A 78 2.94 0.01 -12.80
CA THR A 78 2.17 1.25 -12.69
C THR A 78 3.15 2.42 -12.69
N PRO A 79 3.12 3.30 -13.71
CA PRO A 79 4.16 4.31 -13.91
C PRO A 79 4.15 5.42 -12.87
N LYS A 80 2.98 5.71 -12.29
CA LYS A 80 2.78 6.82 -11.35
C LYS A 80 1.71 6.44 -10.32
N VAL A 81 2.13 6.19 -9.09
CA VAL A 81 1.27 5.96 -7.92
C VAL A 81 1.68 6.94 -6.83
N PRO A 82 0.75 7.62 -6.13
CA PRO A 82 1.10 8.43 -4.97
C PRO A 82 1.87 7.59 -3.95
N PHE A 83 3.00 8.11 -3.47
CA PHE A 83 3.75 7.44 -2.40
C PHE A 83 2.93 7.48 -1.11
N HIS A 84 2.79 6.34 -0.44
CA HIS A 84 2.16 6.28 0.87
C HIS A 84 2.99 5.39 1.82
N ILE A 85 3.27 5.90 3.02
CA ILE A 85 4.13 5.21 4.00
C ILE A 85 3.58 3.86 4.46
N MET A 86 2.26 3.69 4.44
CA MET A 86 1.60 2.42 4.81
C MET A 86 1.64 1.36 3.69
N GLY A 87 1.83 1.77 2.43
CA GLY A 87 1.81 0.85 1.30
C GLY A 87 1.28 1.48 0.00
N MET A 88 1.74 0.96 -1.13
CA MET A 88 1.36 1.44 -2.46
C MET A 88 0.59 0.35 -3.20
N LYS A 89 -0.65 0.68 -3.59
CA LYS A 89 -1.58 -0.25 -4.21
C LYS A 89 -1.31 -0.37 -5.70
N CYS A 90 -1.31 -1.60 -6.22
CA CYS A 90 -1.28 -1.83 -7.65
C CYS A 90 -2.60 -1.39 -8.29
N GLY A 91 -2.55 -0.51 -9.29
CA GLY A 91 -3.74 -0.06 -10.03
C GLY A 91 -4.39 -1.14 -10.91
N ASN A 92 -3.66 -2.20 -11.25
CA ASN A 92 -4.16 -3.29 -12.11
C ASN A 92 -4.93 -4.37 -11.33
N CYS A 93 -4.36 -4.88 -10.23
CA CYS A 93 -4.95 -6.00 -9.47
C CYS A 93 -5.34 -5.66 -8.03
N GLY A 94 -5.08 -4.42 -7.56
CA GLY A 94 -5.40 -4.00 -6.20
C GLY A 94 -4.49 -4.55 -5.10
N SER A 95 -3.48 -5.35 -5.45
CA SER A 95 -2.52 -5.91 -4.48
C SER A 95 -1.57 -4.84 -3.93
N TYR A 96 -1.19 -4.99 -2.65
CA TYR A 96 -0.08 -4.23 -2.03
C TYR A 96 1.24 -5.03 -2.01
N ASN A 97 1.28 -6.21 -2.64
CA ASN A 97 2.52 -6.93 -2.86
C ASN A 97 3.34 -6.31 -4.00
N THR A 98 3.85 -5.12 -3.74
CA THR A 98 4.49 -4.27 -4.74
C THR A 98 5.92 -3.96 -4.35
N GLN A 99 6.71 -3.55 -5.35
CA GLN A 99 8.08 -3.11 -5.24
C GLN A 99 8.21 -1.75 -5.93
N GLU A 100 8.82 -0.80 -5.23
CA GLU A 100 9.23 0.49 -5.79
C GLU A 100 10.42 0.26 -6.73
N GLU A 101 10.30 0.70 -7.97
CA GLU A 101 11.41 0.74 -8.93
C GLU A 101 12.07 2.12 -8.96
N ASP A 102 11.28 3.18 -8.85
CA ASP A 102 11.76 4.55 -8.86
C ASP A 102 10.80 5.47 -8.09
N ARG A 103 11.32 6.59 -7.59
CA ARG A 103 10.58 7.59 -6.81
C ARG A 103 10.96 8.99 -7.26
N PHE A 104 9.94 9.80 -7.52
CA PHE A 104 10.11 11.16 -8.01
C PHE A 104 9.08 12.09 -7.37
N THR A 105 9.46 13.37 -7.24
CA THR A 105 8.56 14.42 -6.74
C THR A 105 8.11 15.27 -7.92
N VAL A 106 6.84 15.65 -7.92
CA VAL A 106 6.28 16.59 -8.90
C VAL A 106 6.17 17.95 -8.25
N GLU A 107 6.84 18.95 -8.81
CA GLU A 107 6.66 20.34 -8.40
C GLU A 107 5.23 20.76 -8.77
N VAL A 108 4.46 21.21 -7.78
CA VAL A 108 3.15 21.82 -8.02
C VAL A 108 3.43 23.29 -8.32
N PRO A 109 3.02 23.82 -9.49
CA PRO A 109 3.11 25.25 -9.75
C PRO A 109 2.43 26.00 -8.61
N GLU A 110 3.10 26.98 -8.02
CA GLU A 110 2.54 27.85 -6.99
C GLU A 110 1.31 28.56 -7.59
N GLY A 111 0.12 28.11 -7.20
CA GLY A 111 -1.16 28.69 -7.59
C GLY A 111 -1.92 29.05 -6.32
N ASP A 112 -1.80 30.31 -5.93
CA ASP A 112 -2.61 31.10 -5.01
C ASP A 112 -3.39 30.31 -3.93
N ASP A 113 -2.74 30.11 -2.78
CA ASP A 113 -3.42 29.90 -1.49
C ASP A 113 -4.20 31.19 -1.12
N GLU A 114 -5.30 31.47 -1.80
CA GLU A 114 -6.34 32.36 -1.31
C GLU A 114 -7.60 31.56 -0.97
N ASN A 115 -7.88 31.52 0.33
CA ASN A 115 -9.15 31.20 1.00
C ASN A 115 -9.44 29.72 1.32
N GLY A 116 -9.19 29.40 2.58
CA GLY A 116 -9.79 28.29 3.30
C GLY A 116 -9.80 28.60 4.79
N GLU A 117 -10.59 29.58 5.20
CA GLU A 117 -10.89 29.86 6.62
C GLU A 117 -11.45 28.58 7.27
N GLU A 118 -10.83 28.16 8.38
CA GLU A 118 -11.38 27.14 9.27
C GLU A 118 -12.60 27.73 10.00
N GLU A 119 -13.79 27.58 9.42
CA GLU A 119 -15.04 27.81 10.16
C GLU A 119 -15.32 26.62 11.09
N ASN A 120 -15.14 26.88 12.38
CA ASN A 120 -15.49 26.00 13.50
C ASN A 120 -17.03 25.84 13.61
N PRO A 121 -17.62 24.62 13.54
CA PRO A 121 -19.07 24.44 13.58
C PRO A 121 -19.77 24.60 14.94
N GLU A 122 -19.08 24.90 16.06
CA GLU A 122 -19.68 24.68 17.39
C GLU A 122 -20.43 25.86 18.05
N GLN A 123 -20.72 26.98 17.38
CA GLN A 123 -21.43 28.08 18.04
C GLN A 123 -22.45 28.82 17.16
N GLN A 124 -23.57 28.17 16.80
CA GLN A 124 -24.86 28.88 16.59
C GLN A 124 -26.05 27.92 16.38
N GLN A 125 -26.84 27.69 17.43
CA GLN A 125 -28.31 27.84 17.44
C GLN A 125 -28.91 27.26 18.74
N GLN A 126 -28.71 27.99 19.84
CA GLN A 126 -29.84 28.29 20.72
C GLN A 126 -30.65 29.39 20.02
N GLN A 127 -31.69 28.98 19.29
CA GLN A 127 -32.91 29.75 19.01
C GLN A 127 -33.78 28.96 18.03
N GLN A 128 -34.62 28.09 18.59
CA GLN A 128 -36.00 27.85 18.19
C GLN A 128 -36.71 27.10 19.32
#